data_AF-A0A7J4RSC8-F1
#
_entry.id   AF-A0A7J4RSC8-F1
#
_cell.length_a   1.000
_cell.length_b   1.000
_cell.length_c   1.000
_cell.angle_alpha   90.00
_cell.angle_beta   90.00
_cell.angle_gamma   90.00
#
_symmetry.space_group_name_H-M   'P 1'
#
loop_
_entity.id
_entity.type
_entity.pdbx_description
1 polymer ?
#
loop_
_entity_poly.entity_id
_entity_poly.type
_entity_poly.pdbx_seq_one_letter_code
_entity_poly.pdbx_strand_id
1 'polypeptide(L)'
;MNLPLKNLVYEKIKESGSLTDSELSKILVKEGIVLPDDEFNKTLLDLEIYGLVKVGWLTKDERRIEIVEKQEEEDEVEAQNREKLERDYEAGFPGVEQEQDQEV
;
A
#
# COMPACT_ATOMS: atom_id res chain seq x y z
N MET A 1 6.97 23.55 0.07
CA MET A 1 7.16 22.45 -0.91
C MET A 1 5.85 22.31 -1.65
N ASN A 2 5.84 22.40 -2.99
CA ASN A 2 4.62 22.25 -3.77
C ASN A 2 4.43 20.75 -4.02
N LEU A 3 3.50 20.12 -3.29
CA LEU A 3 3.23 18.70 -3.49
C LEU A 3 2.57 18.54 -4.87
N PRO A 4 3.04 17.63 -5.75
CA PRO A 4 2.39 17.38 -7.03
C PRO A 4 0.91 17.02 -6.80
N LEU A 5 0.01 17.54 -7.63
CA LEU A 5 -1.44 17.34 -7.51
C LEU A 5 -1.83 15.86 -7.32
N LYS A 6 -1.16 14.96 -8.05
CA LYS A 6 -1.37 13.50 -7.99
C LYS A 6 -1.18 12.95 -6.58
N ASN A 7 -0.17 13.43 -5.86
CA ASN A 7 0.12 12.98 -4.51
C ASN A 7 -0.98 13.43 -3.55
N LEU A 8 -1.49 14.66 -3.72
CA LEU A 8 -2.57 15.15 -2.87
C LEU A 8 -3.86 14.36 -3.10
N VAL A 9 -4.20 14.06 -4.35
CA VAL A 9 -5.35 13.21 -4.68
C VAL A 9 -5.19 11.83 -4.05
N TYR A 10 -4.01 11.22 -4.16
CA TYR A 10 -3.71 9.93 -3.55
C TYR A 10 -3.86 9.95 -2.02
N GLU A 11 -3.33 10.96 -1.34
CA GLU A 11 -3.46 11.09 0.12
C GLU A 11 -4.93 11.17 0.54
N LYS A 12 -5.80 11.86 -0.21
CA LYS A 12 -7.25 11.91 0.10
C LYS A 12 -7.95 10.57 -0.07
N ILE A 13 -7.58 9.81 -1.09
CA ILE A 13 -8.07 8.45 -1.28
C ILE A 13 -7.60 7.59 -0.10
N LYS A 14 -6.34 7.76 0.32
CA LYS A 14 -5.73 7.02 1.43
C LYS A 14 -6.36 7.32 2.79
N GLU A 15 -6.65 8.58 3.08
CA GLU A 15 -7.35 9.00 4.30
C GLU A 15 -8.77 8.41 4.39
N SER A 16 -9.44 8.22 3.25
CA SER A 16 -10.81 7.69 3.19
C SER A 16 -10.86 6.16 3.09
N GLY A 17 -9.80 5.52 2.57
CA GLY A 17 -9.72 4.08 2.30
C GLY A 17 -10.51 3.63 1.06
N SER A 18 -11.81 3.91 1.03
CA SER A 18 -12.73 3.58 -0.08
C SER A 18 -13.78 4.67 -0.23
N LEU A 19 -13.93 5.22 -1.44
CA LEU A 19 -14.88 6.30 -1.72
C LEU A 19 -15.33 6.30 -3.19
N THR A 20 -16.35 7.07 -3.54
CA THR A 20 -16.76 7.23 -4.95
C THR A 20 -16.07 8.42 -5.63
N ASP A 21 -16.03 8.41 -6.96
CA ASP A 21 -15.42 9.48 -7.74
C ASP A 21 -16.11 10.84 -7.52
N SER A 22 -17.43 10.81 -7.29
CA SER A 22 -18.22 11.98 -6.88
C SER A 22 -17.84 12.48 -5.48
N GLU A 23 -17.56 11.60 -4.53
CA GLU A 23 -17.10 11.97 -3.19
C GLU A 23 -15.71 12.59 -3.23
N LEU A 24 -14.80 12.01 -4.02
CA LEU A 24 -13.44 12.49 -4.18
C LEU A 24 -13.43 13.90 -4.76
N SER A 25 -14.23 14.14 -5.80
CA SER A 25 -14.39 15.46 -6.41
C SER A 25 -14.87 16.50 -5.38
N LYS A 26 -15.88 16.16 -4.55
CA LYS A 26 -16.37 17.05 -3.49
C LYS A 26 -15.29 17.36 -2.44
N ILE A 27 -14.46 16.39 -2.07
CA ILE A 27 -13.37 16.59 -1.11
C ILE A 27 -12.32 17.54 -1.70
N LEU A 28 -11.91 17.34 -2.95
CA LEU A 28 -10.93 18.20 -3.63
C LEU A 28 -11.44 19.64 -3.76
N VAL A 29 -12.71 19.83 -4.13
CA VAL A 29 -13.32 21.16 -4.22
C VAL A 29 -13.35 21.88 -2.87
N LYS A 30 -13.62 21.15 -1.77
CA LYS A 30 -13.57 21.73 -0.41
C LYS A 30 -12.18 22.21 -0.02
N GLU A 31 -11.13 21.60 -0.55
CA GLU A 31 -9.74 22.04 -0.35
C GLU A 31 -9.30 23.11 -1.35
N GLY A 32 -10.22 23.63 -2.17
CA GLY A 32 -9.95 24.68 -3.15
C GLY A 32 -9.32 24.16 -4.45
N ILE A 33 -9.36 22.85 -4.69
CA ILE A 33 -8.80 22.21 -5.87
C ILE A 33 -9.93 21.88 -6.83
N VAL A 34 -9.96 22.60 -7.94
CA VAL A 34 -10.91 22.37 -9.03
C VAL A 34 -10.16 21.73 -10.19
N LEU A 35 -10.46 20.47 -10.46
CA LEU A 35 -9.88 19.73 -11.57
C LEU A 35 -10.92 19.60 -12.69
N PRO A 36 -10.55 19.86 -13.95
CA PRO A 36 -11.34 19.44 -15.10
C PRO A 36 -11.51 17.92 -15.09
N ASP A 37 -12.67 17.42 -15.55
CA ASP A 37 -12.96 15.98 -15.62
C ASP A 37 -11.88 15.17 -16.35
N ASP A 38 -11.31 15.71 -17.42
CA ASP A 38 -10.24 15.05 -18.18
C ASP A 38 -8.97 14.84 -17.33
N GLU A 39 -8.57 15.86 -16.58
CA GLU A 39 -7.39 15.82 -15.70
C GLU A 39 -7.63 14.94 -14.47
N PHE A 40 -8.85 14.97 -13.94
CA PHE A 40 -9.27 14.09 -12.85
C PHE A 40 -9.23 12.62 -13.28
N ASN A 41 -9.81 12.29 -14.42
CA ASN A 41 -9.81 10.93 -14.96
C ASN A 41 -8.38 10.45 -15.30
N LYS A 42 -7.55 11.32 -15.87
CA LYS A 42 -6.14 11.02 -16.14
C LYS A 42 -5.35 10.77 -14.84
N THR A 43 -5.63 11.54 -13.79
CA THR A 43 -5.00 11.34 -12.48
C THR A 43 -5.37 9.99 -11.88
N LEU A 44 -6.65 9.60 -11.94
CA LEU A 44 -7.09 8.28 -11.46
C LEU A 44 -6.47 7.15 -12.29
N LEU A 45 -6.41 7.29 -13.62
CA LEU A 45 -5.78 6.33 -14.51
C LEU A 45 -4.29 6.17 -14.18
N ASP A 46 -3.56 7.27 -13.99
CA ASP A 46 -2.14 7.24 -13.64
C ASP A 46 -1.93 6.50 -12.30
N LEU A 47 -2.75 6.80 -11.29
CA LEU A 47 -2.68 6.14 -9.98
C LEU A 47 -3.00 4.64 -10.07
N GLU A 48 -3.94 4.25 -10.94
CA GLU A 48 -4.29 2.86 -11.21
C GLU A 48 -3.17 2.12 -11.94
N ILE A 49 -2.53 2.74 -12.94
CA ILE A 49 -1.38 2.18 -13.65
C ILE A 49 -0.19 1.97 -12.70
N TYR A 50 0.02 2.88 -11.74
CA TYR A 50 1.04 2.71 -10.71
C TYR A 50 0.69 1.64 -9.66
N GLY A 51 -0.52 1.08 -9.69
CA GLY A 51 -0.98 0.08 -8.73
C GLY A 51 -1.20 0.64 -7.33
N LEU A 52 -1.48 1.94 -7.22
CA LEU A 52 -1.73 2.62 -5.94
C LEU A 52 -3.21 2.56 -5.54
N VAL A 53 -4.09 2.58 -6.54
CA VAL A 53 -5.55 2.55 -6.36
C VAL A 53 -6.18 1.58 -7.34
N LYS A 54 -7.38 1.13 -7.01
CA LYS A 54 -8.26 0.34 -7.88
C LYS A 54 -9.52 1.14 -8.18
N VAL A 55 -9.90 1.24 -9.46
CA VAL A 55 -11.13 1.91 -9.87
C VAL A 55 -12.11 0.87 -10.43
N GLY A 56 -13.31 0.82 -9.88
CA GLY A 56 -14.35 -0.13 -10.28
C GLY A 56 -15.69 0.55 -10.48
N TRP A 57 -16.49 0.07 -11.44
CA TRP A 57 -17.87 0.53 -11.59
C TRP A 57 -18.74 0.04 -10.43
N LEU A 58 -19.35 0.97 -9.70
CA LEU A 58 -20.37 0.65 -8.71
C LEU A 58 -21.76 0.62 -9.37
N THR A 59 -22.01 1.57 -10.25
CA THR A 59 -23.20 1.63 -11.12
C THR A 59 -22.78 2.09 -12.52
N LYS A 60 -23.72 2.36 -13.43
CA LYS A 60 -23.41 2.88 -14.78
C LYS A 60 -22.74 4.26 -14.75
N ASP A 61 -23.02 5.05 -13.71
CA ASP A 61 -22.64 6.47 -13.63
C ASP A 61 -21.76 6.78 -12.41
N GLU A 62 -21.43 5.77 -11.60
CA GLU A 62 -20.65 5.95 -10.36
C GLU A 62 -19.53 4.92 -10.25
N ARG A 63 -18.32 5.39 -9.95
CA ARG A 63 -17.13 4.56 -9.78
C ARG A 63 -16.69 4.56 -8.32
N ARG A 64 -16.35 3.38 -7.81
CA ARG A 64 -15.68 3.19 -6.52
C ARG A 64 -14.17 3.22 -6.72
N ILE A 65 -13.47 3.94 -5.86
CA ILE A 65 -12.03 4.11 -5.84
C ILE A 65 -11.52 3.63 -4.48
N GLU A 66 -10.56 2.72 -4.49
CA GLU A 66 -10.06 2.04 -3.30
C GLU A 66 -8.53 2.03 -3.30
N ILE A 67 -7.90 2.14 -2.13
CA ILE A 67 -6.45 1.94 -2.02
C ILE A 67 -6.12 0.48 -2.28
N VAL A 68 -5.08 0.25 -3.06
CA VAL A 68 -4.44 -1.06 -3.13
C VAL A 68 -3.49 -1.13 -1.95
N GLU A 69 -3.88 -1.84 -0.89
CA GLU A 69 -2.92 -2.24 0.13
C GLU A 69 -1.92 -3.17 -0.57
N LYS A 70 -0.66 -2.74 -0.66
CA LYS A 70 0.41 -3.69 -0.90
C LYS A 70 0.37 -4.64 0.29
N GLN A 71 -0.27 -5.79 0.10
CA GLN A 71 0.24 -6.99 0.74
C GLN A 71 1.69 -7.04 0.26
N GLU A 72 2.64 -6.75 1.15
CA GLU A 72 3.93 -7.39 1.01
C GLU A 72 3.58 -8.87 0.94
N GLU A 73 3.47 -9.42 -0.26
CA GLU A 73 3.77 -10.82 -0.45
C GLU A 73 5.24 -10.92 -0.01
N GLU A 74 5.46 -11.10 1.29
CA GLU A 74 6.65 -11.81 1.75
C GLU A 74 6.57 -13.13 0.99
N ASP A 75 7.34 -13.21 -0.09
CA ASP A 75 7.46 -14.44 -0.86
C ASP A 75 7.84 -15.51 0.17
N GLU A 76 6.94 -16.47 0.43
CA GLU A 76 7.11 -17.46 1.49
C GLU A 76 8.46 -18.18 1.33
N VAL A 77 8.96 -18.26 0.09
CA VAL A 77 10.26 -18.80 -0.28
C VAL A 77 11.40 -17.93 0.25
N GLU A 78 11.30 -16.60 0.19
CA GLU A 78 12.31 -15.68 0.70
C GLU A 78 12.37 -15.69 2.24
N ALA A 79 11.21 -15.77 2.90
CA ALA A 79 11.12 -15.93 4.36
C ALA A 79 11.71 -17.27 4.83
N GLN A 80 11.36 -18.39 4.17
CA GLN A 80 11.93 -19.71 4.49
C GLN A 80 13.43 -19.79 4.22
N ASN A 81 13.91 -19.16 3.15
CA ASN A 81 15.34 -19.10 2.84
C ASN A 81 16.12 -18.32 3.91
N ARG A 82 15.56 -17.22 4.42
CA ARG A 82 16.15 -16.43 5.52
C ARG A 82 16.22 -17.24 6.81
N GLU A 83 15.11 -17.86 7.22
CA GLU A 83 15.06 -18.67 8.44
C GLU A 83 16.05 -19.84 8.38
N LYS A 84 16.14 -20.51 7.24
CA LYS A 84 17.10 -21.61 7.04
C LYS A 84 18.55 -21.12 7.10
N LEU A 85 18.84 -19.96 6.52
CA LEU A 85 20.18 -19.36 6.55
C LEU A 85 20.61 -18.95 7.96
N GLU A 86 19.70 -18.38 8.76
CA GLU A 86 19.93 -18.05 10.17
C GLU A 86 20.20 -19.31 10.99
N ARG A 87 19.38 -20.36 10.82
CA ARG A 87 19.56 -21.65 11.49
C ARG A 87 20.90 -22.30 11.15
N ASP A 88 21.28 -22.30 9.88
CA ASP A 88 22.56 -22.88 9.43
C ASP A 88 23.76 -22.06 9.95
N TYR A 89 23.61 -20.74 10.11
CA TYR A 89 24.64 -19.86 10.69
C TYR A 89 24.79 -20.09 12.20
N GLU A 90 23.70 -20.22 12.94
CA GLU A 90 23.70 -20.55 14.37
C GLU A 90 24.26 -21.94 14.63
N ALA A 91 23.86 -22.95 13.84
CA ALA A 91 24.36 -24.32 13.95
C ALA A 91 25.85 -24.44 13.56
N GLY A 92 26.34 -23.53 12.73
CA GLY A 92 27.73 -23.45 12.30
C GLY A 92 28.67 -22.82 13.33
N PHE A 93 28.17 -22.32 14.48
CA PHE A 93 28.98 -21.68 15.51
C PHE A 93 29.35 -22.68 16.62
N PRO A 94 30.59 -23.21 16.66
CA PRO A 94 31.01 -24.14 17.70
C PRO A 94 31.36 -23.33 18.95
N GLY A 95 30.40 -23.14 19.85
CA GLY A 95 30.65 -22.41 21.11
C GLY A 95 29.44 -22.04 21.96
N VAL A 96 28.22 -22.47 21.64
CA VAL A 96 27.05 -22.25 22.51
C VAL A 96 26.68 -23.56 23.17
N GLU A 97 27.52 -23.99 24.12
CA GLU A 97 27.13 -25.04 25.07
C GLU A 97 25.91 -24.56 25.85
N GLN A 98 24.91 -25.43 25.92
CA GLN A 98 23.68 -25.25 26.67
C GLN A 98 24.03 -25.11 28.15
N GLU A 99 24.08 -23.87 28.67
CA GLU A 99 24.06 -23.64 30.11
C GLU A 99 22.63 -23.81 30.65
N GLN A 100 22.12 -25.03 30.68
CA GLN A 100 21.08 -25.44 31.63
C GLN A 100 21.38 -26.86 32.13
N ASP A 101 21.15 -27.03 33.44
CA ASP A 101 21.21 -28.26 34.24
C ASP A 101 22.57 -28.68 34.82
N GLN A 102 22.92 -28.06 35.96
CA GLN A 102 23.30 -28.87 37.13
C GLN A 102 22.44 -28.45 38.33
N GLU A 103 21.49 -29.32 38.68
CA GLU A 103 20.81 -29.39 39.97
C GLU A 103 21.83 -29.37 41.13
N VAL A 104 21.60 -28.51 42.14
CA VAL A 104 21.93 -28.79 43.55
C VAL A 104 20.85 -28.21 44.46
#